data_AF-Q1ZQ78-F1
#
_entry.id   AF-Q1ZQ78-F1
#
_cell.length_a   1.000
_cell.length_b   1.000
_cell.length_c   1.000
_cell.angle_alpha   90.00
_cell.angle_beta   90.00
_cell.angle_gamma   90.00
#
_symmetry.space_group_name_H-M   'P 1'
#
loop_
_entity.id
_entity.type
_entity.pdbx_description
1 polymer ?
#
loop_
_entity_poly.entity_id
_entity_poly.type
_entity_poly.pdbx_seq_one_letter_code
_entity_poly.pdbx_strand_id
1 'polypeptide(L)'
;MTDKKSTHQRGTYKPHPNKGQPYTISETRFWCQRLAKTTIRALHILGGAVSSAGFMFAVDKALWINWWVLAMMSGVTMMSLEIYRSKLWLIQLKGILTFVKLFMLLSIVWLPVHRAHIYIAVILLSVFIAHGPAGLRHYSIWHRKRIDEKKQLNG
;
A
#
# COMPACT_ATOMS: atom_id res chain seq x y z
N MET A 1 -23.52 -60.31 1.38
CA MET A 1 -22.69 -59.78 0.28
C MET A 1 -23.50 -58.65 -0.38
N THR A 2 -23.69 -57.48 0.26
CA THR A 2 -22.82 -56.28 0.20
C THR A 2 -22.29 -56.07 -1.24
N ASP A 3 -22.56 -54.98 -1.96
CA ASP A 3 -22.58 -53.58 -1.54
C ASP A 3 -23.32 -52.68 -2.57
N LYS A 4 -23.71 -51.50 -2.10
CA LYS A 4 -24.64 -50.51 -2.64
C LYS A 4 -24.20 -49.84 -3.95
N LYS A 5 -25.22 -49.59 -4.78
CA LYS A 5 -25.20 -48.62 -5.90
C LYS A 5 -24.75 -47.23 -5.41
N SER A 6 -23.80 -46.64 -6.13
CA SER A 6 -23.30 -45.27 -5.94
C SER A 6 -24.34 -44.24 -6.40
N THR A 7 -25.14 -43.74 -5.46
CA THR A 7 -26.00 -42.58 -5.69
C THR A 7 -25.19 -41.31 -5.41
N HIS A 8 -24.64 -40.68 -6.47
CA HIS A 8 -24.09 -39.33 -6.39
C HIS A 8 -25.23 -38.35 -6.04
N GLN A 9 -25.42 -38.07 -4.76
CA GLN A 9 -26.21 -36.92 -4.30
C GLN A 9 -25.44 -35.64 -4.69
N ARG A 10 -25.85 -35.01 -5.79
CA ARG A 10 -25.54 -33.60 -6.05
C ARG A 10 -26.20 -32.79 -4.94
N GLY A 11 -25.41 -32.38 -3.95
CA GLY A 11 -25.82 -31.43 -2.93
C GLY A 11 -26.37 -30.18 -3.62
N THR A 12 -27.65 -29.92 -3.42
CA THR A 12 -28.32 -28.72 -3.90
C THR A 12 -27.73 -27.55 -3.12
N TYR A 13 -26.92 -26.72 -3.80
CA TYR A 13 -26.50 -25.44 -3.25
C TYR A 13 -27.75 -24.56 -3.08
N LYS A 14 -28.26 -24.50 -1.85
CA LYS A 14 -29.28 -23.52 -1.47
C LYS A 14 -28.54 -22.22 -1.16
N PRO A 15 -28.70 -21.14 -1.94
CA PRO A 15 -28.15 -19.86 -1.55
C PRO A 15 -28.80 -19.44 -0.22
N HIS A 16 -27.97 -19.20 0.79
CA HIS A 16 -28.45 -18.61 2.03
C HIS A 16 -29.03 -17.22 1.73
N PRO A 17 -30.29 -16.94 2.08
CA PRO A 17 -30.86 -15.61 1.95
C PRO A 17 -30.22 -14.74 3.02
N ASN A 18 -29.17 -13.99 2.67
CA ASN A 18 -28.58 -13.01 3.57
C ASN A 18 -29.53 -11.81 3.68
N LYS A 19 -30.33 -11.82 4.75
CA LYS A 19 -31.27 -10.76 5.11
C LYS A 19 -30.48 -9.50 5.52
N GLY A 20 -30.63 -8.42 4.74
CA GLY A 20 -30.62 -7.06 5.28
C GLY A 20 -29.27 -6.36 5.46
N GLN A 21 -28.49 -6.18 4.39
CA GLN A 21 -27.41 -5.17 4.39
C GLN A 21 -27.50 -4.30 3.13
N PRO A 22 -28.19 -3.15 3.16
CA PRO A 22 -28.11 -2.17 2.08
C PRO A 22 -26.81 -1.40 2.23
N TYR A 23 -25.70 -1.98 1.77
CA TYR A 23 -24.49 -1.21 1.53
C TYR A 23 -24.30 -1.07 0.02
N THR A 24 -25.22 -0.34 -0.61
CA THR A 24 -25.11 0.07 -2.02
C THR A 24 -24.12 1.23 -2.09
N ILE A 25 -22.82 0.99 -1.88
CA ILE A 25 -21.85 1.90 -2.48
C ILE A 25 -22.09 1.77 -3.98
N SER A 26 -22.47 2.87 -4.65
CA SER A 26 -22.69 2.79 -6.09
C SER A 26 -21.45 2.18 -6.74
N GLU A 27 -21.64 1.24 -7.65
CA GLU A 27 -20.53 0.53 -8.31
C GLU A 27 -19.53 1.53 -8.90
N THR A 28 -20.04 2.66 -9.41
CA THR A 28 -19.26 3.80 -9.89
C THR A 28 -18.34 4.39 -8.81
N ARG A 29 -18.80 4.61 -7.57
CA ARG A 29 -17.96 5.12 -6.48
C ARG A 29 -16.87 4.13 -6.09
N PHE A 30 -17.16 2.82 -6.11
CA PHE A 30 -16.15 1.79 -5.84
C PHE A 30 -15.04 1.79 -6.89
N TRP A 31 -15.41 1.80 -8.17
CA TRP A 31 -14.46 1.86 -9.28
C TRP A 31 -13.65 3.16 -9.27
N CYS A 32 -14.29 4.32 -9.06
CA CYS A 32 -13.60 5.60 -8.94
C CYS A 32 -12.58 5.60 -7.79
N GLN A 33 -12.94 5.10 -6.62
CA GLN A 33 -12.00 5.00 -5.49
C GLN A 33 -10.81 4.07 -5.79
N ARG A 34 -11.07 2.96 -6.49
CA ARG A 34 -10.03 1.98 -6.84
C ARG A 34 -9.07 2.55 -7.89
N LEU A 35 -9.61 3.17 -8.93
CA LEU A 35 -8.82 3.81 -10.00
C LEU A 35 -8.02 4.98 -9.43
N ALA A 36 -8.63 5.87 -8.66
CA ALA A 36 -7.92 7.00 -8.04
C ALA A 36 -6.71 6.56 -7.20
N LYS A 37 -6.88 5.55 -6.34
CA LYS A 37 -5.77 5.00 -5.53
C LYS A 37 -4.66 4.41 -6.40
N THR A 38 -5.02 3.74 -7.48
CA THR A 38 -4.07 3.13 -8.41
C THR A 38 -3.33 4.19 -9.21
N THR A 39 -4.02 5.21 -9.69
CA THR A 39 -3.45 6.34 -10.43
C THR A 39 -2.46 7.12 -9.57
N ILE A 40 -2.80 7.44 -8.31
CA ILE A 40 -1.87 8.13 -7.40
C ILE A 40 -0.59 7.29 -7.21
N ARG A 41 -0.72 5.97 -7.07
CA ARG A 41 0.43 5.07 -6.96
C ARG A 41 1.26 5.05 -8.25
N ALA A 42 0.62 5.04 -9.41
CA ALA A 42 1.31 5.09 -10.69
C ALA A 42 2.10 6.40 -10.84
N LEU A 43 1.48 7.54 -10.51
CA LEU A 43 2.14 8.85 -10.51
C LEU A 43 3.32 8.90 -9.52
N HIS A 44 3.18 8.28 -8.35
CA HIS A 44 4.26 8.19 -7.37
C HIS A 44 5.47 7.43 -7.90
N ILE A 45 5.23 6.25 -8.51
CA ILE A 45 6.31 5.44 -9.09
C ILE A 45 6.94 6.16 -10.28
N LEU A 46 6.14 6.79 -11.14
CA LEU A 46 6.62 7.58 -12.26
C LEU A 46 7.53 8.73 -11.79
N GLY A 47 7.08 9.53 -10.82
CA GLY A 47 7.88 10.62 -10.26
C GLY A 47 9.19 10.12 -9.64
N GLY A 48 9.14 9.00 -8.90
CA GLY A 48 10.33 8.35 -8.36
C GLY A 48 11.30 7.90 -9.46
N ALA A 49 10.81 7.15 -10.45
CA ALA A 49 11.63 6.63 -11.53
C ALA A 49 12.27 7.73 -12.38
N VAL A 50 11.55 8.82 -12.69
CA VAL A 50 12.13 9.92 -13.46
C VAL A 50 13.12 10.73 -12.61
N SER A 51 12.81 10.95 -11.33
CA SER A 51 13.72 11.68 -10.42
C SER A 51 15.02 10.92 -10.12
N SER A 52 15.05 9.58 -10.27
CA SER A 52 16.26 8.78 -10.06
C SER A 52 17.41 9.22 -10.96
N ALA A 53 17.12 9.71 -12.17
CA ALA A 53 18.12 10.20 -13.09
C ALA A 53 18.92 11.38 -12.50
N GLY A 54 18.26 12.26 -11.74
CA GLY A 54 18.89 13.37 -11.04
C GLY A 54 19.84 12.92 -9.93
N PHE A 55 19.45 11.91 -9.14
CA PHE A 55 20.27 11.40 -8.05
C PHE A 55 21.44 10.52 -8.51
N MET A 56 21.27 9.77 -9.60
CA MET A 56 22.26 8.82 -10.10
C MET A 56 23.25 9.43 -11.10
N PHE A 57 22.76 10.26 -12.03
CA PHE A 57 23.58 10.79 -13.13
C PHE A 57 23.90 12.28 -12.97
N ALA A 58 23.58 12.88 -11.82
CA ALA A 58 23.81 14.30 -11.54
C ALA A 58 23.23 15.26 -12.60
N VAL A 59 22.08 14.88 -13.18
CA VAL A 59 21.34 15.69 -14.16
C VAL A 59 20.90 17.01 -13.53
N ASP A 60 20.84 18.07 -14.35
CA ASP A 60 20.39 19.40 -13.94
C ASP A 60 19.04 19.33 -13.19
N LYS A 61 18.99 20.01 -12.04
CA LYS A 61 17.87 20.04 -11.11
C LYS A 61 16.57 20.48 -11.78
N ALA A 62 16.64 21.40 -12.74
CA ALA A 62 15.47 21.90 -13.44
C ALA A 62 14.68 20.78 -14.16
N LEU A 63 15.35 19.73 -14.63
CA LEU A 63 14.73 18.65 -15.41
C LEU A 63 13.99 17.64 -14.54
N TRP A 64 14.39 17.46 -13.27
CA TRP A 64 13.87 16.38 -12.42
C TRP A 64 13.16 16.84 -11.15
N ILE A 65 13.28 18.11 -10.75
CA ILE A 65 12.68 18.60 -9.50
C ILE A 65 11.15 18.50 -9.48
N ASN A 66 10.48 18.75 -10.61
CA ASN A 66 9.02 18.65 -10.69
C ASN A 66 8.55 17.19 -10.50
N TRP A 67 9.30 16.24 -11.05
CA TRP A 67 9.05 14.80 -10.87
C TRP A 67 9.31 14.35 -9.42
N TRP A 68 10.33 14.91 -8.79
CA TRP A 68 10.59 14.72 -7.37
C TRP A 68 9.44 15.22 -6.50
N VAL A 69 8.98 16.45 -6.74
CA VAL A 69 7.85 17.03 -6.02
C VAL A 69 6.59 16.20 -6.24
N LEU A 70 6.33 15.74 -7.47
CA LEU A 70 5.22 14.82 -7.77
C LEU A 70 5.30 13.54 -6.93
N ALA A 71 6.49 12.92 -6.84
CA ALA A 71 6.70 11.72 -6.03
C ALA A 71 6.46 11.97 -4.54
N MET A 72 6.97 13.09 -4.01
CA MET A 72 6.78 13.46 -2.60
C MET A 72 5.31 13.76 -2.29
N MET A 73 4.65 14.59 -3.10
CA MET A 73 3.26 14.97 -2.91
C MET A 73 2.33 13.76 -2.98
N SER A 74 2.45 12.92 -4.02
CA SER A 74 1.67 11.69 -4.14
C SER A 74 1.92 10.69 -2.99
N GLY A 75 3.17 10.58 -2.53
CA GLY A 75 3.55 9.77 -1.38
C GLY A 75 2.88 10.23 -0.08
N VAL A 76 2.92 11.54 0.19
CA VAL A 76 2.27 12.16 1.35
C VAL A 76 0.75 12.00 1.27
N THR A 77 0.14 12.22 0.10
CA THR A 77 -1.30 12.01 -0.08
C THR A 77 -1.70 10.57 0.24
N MET A 78 -0.96 9.56 -0.26
CA MET A 78 -1.23 8.16 0.07
C MET A 78 -1.10 7.88 1.56
N MET A 79 -0.05 8.40 2.21
CA MET A 79 0.16 8.24 3.64
C MET A 79 -0.98 8.87 4.46
N SER A 80 -1.36 10.12 4.16
CA SER A 80 -2.43 10.83 4.86
C SER A 80 -3.79 10.12 4.71
N LEU A 81 -4.10 9.58 3.52
CA LEU A 81 -5.32 8.79 3.28
C LEU A 81 -5.34 7.45 4.02
N GLU A 82 -4.17 6.92 4.41
CA GLU A 82 -4.09 5.72 5.24
C GLU A 82 -4.22 6.06 6.72
N ILE A 83 -3.56 7.13 7.19
CA ILE A 83 -3.68 7.63 8.57
C ILE A 83 -5.12 8.06 8.89
N TYR A 84 -5.79 8.77 7.98
CA TYR A 84 -7.17 9.21 8.17
C TYR A 84 -8.14 8.03 8.34
N ARG A 85 -7.88 6.92 7.64
CA ARG A 85 -8.75 5.74 7.65
C ARG A 85 -8.50 4.82 8.83
N SER A 86 -7.27 4.73 9.32
CA SER A 86 -6.96 3.97 10.52
C SER A 86 -5.76 4.59 11.23
N LYS A 87 -5.98 5.09 12.45
CA LYS A 87 -4.90 5.58 13.31
C LYS A 87 -3.95 4.46 13.74
N LEU A 88 -4.39 3.20 13.70
CA LEU A 88 -3.56 2.02 13.97
C LEU A 88 -2.49 1.80 12.89
N TRP A 89 -2.65 2.41 11.71
CA TRP A 89 -1.67 2.35 10.64
C TRP A 89 -0.27 2.81 11.08
N LEU A 90 -0.19 3.79 11.97
CA LEU A 90 1.08 4.32 12.51
C LEU A 90 1.87 3.26 13.30
N ILE A 91 1.18 2.30 13.91
CA ILE A 91 1.75 1.27 14.78
C ILE A 91 1.93 -0.06 14.03
N GLN A 92 1.28 -0.22 12.88
CA GLN A 92 1.49 -1.35 11.98
C GLN A 92 2.90 -1.27 11.37
N LEU A 93 3.52 -2.43 11.17
CA LEU A 93 4.85 -2.51 10.54
C LEU A 93 4.88 -1.76 9.19
N LYS A 94 3.78 -1.77 8.43
CA LYS A 94 3.67 -1.01 7.17
C LYS A 94 3.90 0.50 7.35
N GLY A 95 3.34 1.10 8.40
CA GLY A 95 3.51 2.52 8.70
C GLY A 95 4.94 2.81 9.14
N ILE A 96 5.48 2.00 10.05
CA ILE A 96 6.86 2.13 10.53
C ILE A 96 7.85 2.04 9.38
N LEU A 97 7.69 1.06 8.49
CA LEU A 97 8.56 0.88 7.33
C LEU A 97 8.45 2.06 6.34
N THR A 98 7.28 2.71 6.26
CA THR A 98 7.10 3.96 5.51
C THR A 98 7.85 5.12 6.17
N PHE A 99 7.84 5.25 7.50
CA PHE A 99 8.64 6.24 8.20
C PHE A 99 10.15 6.01 8.04
N VAL A 100 10.61 4.75 8.09
CA VAL A 100 12.01 4.40 7.81
C VAL A 100 12.40 4.83 6.39
N LYS A 101 11.52 4.61 5.40
CA LYS A 101 11.73 5.09 4.02
C LYS A 101 11.86 6.61 3.97
N LEU A 102 11.01 7.35 4.68
CA LEU A 102 11.06 8.82 4.75
C LEU A 102 12.33 9.31 5.44
N PHE A 103 12.78 8.64 6.49
CA PHE A 103 14.03 8.97 7.18
C PHE A 103 15.25 8.78 6.26
N MET A 104 15.30 7.69 5.48
CA MET A 104 16.34 7.53 4.46
C MET A 104 16.30 8.64 3.41
N LEU A 105 15.11 9.01 2.93
CA LEU A 105 14.95 10.14 2.00
C LEU A 105 15.48 11.46 2.58
N LEU A 106 15.20 11.73 3.86
CA LEU A 106 15.70 12.92 4.54
C LEU A 106 17.23 12.89 4.68
N SER A 107 17.82 11.72 4.92
CA SER A 107 19.27 11.56 5.05
C SER A 107 20.05 11.94 3.78
N ILE A 108 19.42 11.92 2.60
CA ILE A 108 20.02 12.40 1.34
C ILE A 108 20.42 13.88 1.43
N VAL A 109 19.67 14.69 2.18
CA VAL A 109 19.95 16.12 2.37
C VAL A 109 21.20 16.33 3.23
N TRP A 110 21.40 15.48 4.24
CA TRP A 110 22.52 15.57 5.18
C TRP A 110 23.80 14.91 4.64
N LEU A 111 23.67 13.88 3.79
CA LEU A 111 24.77 13.11 3.23
C LEU A 111 24.80 13.20 1.69
N PRO A 112 25.11 14.38 1.11
CA PRO A 112 25.05 14.59 -0.33
C PRO A 112 26.06 13.72 -1.10
N VAL A 113 27.15 13.28 -0.48
CA VAL A 113 28.15 12.39 -1.09
C VAL A 113 27.56 10.99 -1.37
N HIS A 114 26.65 10.51 -0.53
CA HIS A 114 26.07 9.17 -0.64
C HIS A 114 24.65 9.16 -1.24
N ARG A 115 24.20 10.28 -1.81
CA ARG A 115 22.84 10.47 -2.35
C ARG A 115 22.37 9.34 -3.27
N ALA A 116 23.21 8.88 -4.19
CA ALA A 116 22.86 7.78 -5.10
C ALA A 116 22.68 6.44 -4.36
N HIS A 117 23.60 6.11 -3.44
CA HIS A 117 23.56 4.86 -2.67
C HIS A 117 22.33 4.81 -1.74
N ILE A 118 22.04 5.92 -1.06
CA ILE A 118 20.85 6.05 -0.21
C ILE A 118 19.59 5.91 -1.07
N TYR A 119 19.56 6.54 -2.24
CA TYR A 119 18.41 6.46 -3.14
C TYR A 119 18.15 5.03 -3.65
N ILE A 120 19.20 4.30 -4.03
CA ILE A 120 19.09 2.88 -4.41
C ILE A 120 18.52 2.05 -3.25
N ALA A 121 19.04 2.25 -2.04
CA ALA A 121 18.55 1.54 -0.87
C ALA A 121 17.08 1.88 -0.54
N VAL A 122 16.64 3.13 -0.76
CA VAL A 122 15.22 3.54 -0.65
C VAL A 122 14.35 2.77 -1.66
N ILE A 123 14.80 2.62 -2.91
CA ILE A 123 14.08 1.87 -3.94
C ILE A 123 13.98 0.39 -3.55
N LEU A 124 15.10 -0.23 -3.16
CA LEU A 124 15.14 -1.63 -2.74
C LEU A 124 14.21 -1.86 -1.56
N LEU A 125 14.31 -1.03 -0.52
CA LEU A 125 13.41 -1.07 0.62
C LEU A 125 11.96 -0.99 0.16
N SER A 126 11.62 -0.05 -0.74
CA SER A 126 10.26 0.12 -1.26
C SER A 126 9.70 -1.13 -1.94
N VAL A 127 10.52 -1.89 -2.67
CA VAL A 127 10.12 -3.17 -3.29
C VAL A 127 9.84 -4.22 -2.21
N PHE A 128 10.72 -4.32 -1.20
CA PHE A 128 10.51 -5.19 -0.05
C PHE A 128 9.21 -4.84 0.71
N ILE A 129 8.89 -3.56 0.91
CA ILE A 129 7.61 -3.14 1.53
C ILE A 129 6.43 -3.61 0.67
N ALA A 130 6.53 -3.42 -0.66
CA ALA A 130 5.44 -3.69 -1.57
C ALA A 130 5.13 -5.19 -1.71
N HIS A 131 6.16 -6.04 -1.68
CA HIS A 131 6.04 -7.50 -1.84
C HIS A 131 6.11 -8.26 -0.51
N GLY A 132 6.24 -7.55 0.62
CA GLY A 132 6.32 -8.14 1.95
C GLY A 132 5.10 -9.01 2.28
N PRO A 133 5.27 -10.13 3.02
CA PRO A 133 4.18 -11.05 3.34
C PRO A 133 3.00 -10.35 4.02
N ALA A 134 1.77 -10.65 3.58
CA ALA A 134 0.56 -10.00 4.08
C ALA A 134 0.39 -10.10 5.62
N GLY A 135 0.95 -11.15 6.25
CA GLY A 135 0.97 -11.32 7.70
C GLY A 135 1.82 -10.30 8.47
N LEU A 136 2.93 -9.83 7.89
CA LEU A 136 3.79 -8.79 8.48
C LEU A 136 3.15 -7.40 8.37
N ARG A 137 2.34 -7.17 7.34
CA ARG A 137 1.74 -5.86 7.03
C ARG A 137 0.62 -5.45 7.99
N HIS A 138 -0.08 -6.43 8.57
CA HIS A 138 -1.13 -6.24 9.59
C HIS A 138 -0.63 -6.58 11.02
N TYR A 139 0.68 -6.78 11.17
CA TYR A 139 1.29 -7.05 12.46
C TYR A 139 1.47 -5.74 13.22
N SER A 140 0.76 -5.61 14.34
CA SER A 140 0.98 -4.51 15.29
C SER A 140 2.15 -4.90 16.19
N ILE A 141 3.28 -4.20 16.06
CA ILE A 141 4.50 -4.48 16.84
C ILE A 141 4.22 -4.33 18.34
N TRP A 142 3.34 -3.39 18.72
CA TRP A 142 2.96 -3.12 20.11
C TRP A 142 2.08 -4.21 20.73
N HIS A 143 1.17 -4.81 19.95
CA HIS A 143 0.21 -5.79 20.48
C HIS A 143 0.62 -7.25 20.25
N ARG A 144 1.71 -7.51 19.50
CA ARG A 144 2.20 -8.85 19.10
C ARG A 144 1.10 -9.79 18.59
N LYS A 145 0.00 -9.23 18.10
CA LYS A 145 -1.16 -9.93 17.55
C LYS A 145 -1.49 -9.30 16.21
N ARG A 146 -1.94 -10.14 15.28
CA ARG A 146 -2.52 -9.70 14.02
C ARG A 146 -3.83 -8.99 14.34
N ILE A 147 -3.81 -7.66 14.30
CA ILE A 147 -5.02 -6.87 14.46
C ILE A 147 -5.65 -6.82 13.09
N ASP A 148 -6.46 -7.84 12.79
CA ASP A 148 -7.51 -7.68 11.79
C ASP A 148 -8.48 -6.67 12.41
N GLU A 149 -8.33 -5.39 12.03
CA GLU A 149 -9.27 -4.34 12.37
C GLU A 149 -10.64 -4.87 11.95
N LYS A 150 -11.46 -5.28 12.94
CA LYS A 150 -12.85 -5.64 12.67
C LYS A 150 -13.40 -4.47 11.89
N LYS A 151 -13.84 -4.74 10.66
CA LYS A 151 -14.48 -3.80 9.74
C LYS A 151 -15.62 -3.10 10.48
N GLN A 152 -15.32 -2.06 11.25
CA GLN A 152 -16.32 -1.16 11.79
C GLN A 152 -16.68 -0.24 10.63
N LEU A 153 -17.70 -0.69 9.93
CA LEU A 153 -18.55 0.10 9.06
C LEU A 153 -18.98 1.34 9.84
N ASN A 154 -18.31 2.47 9.65
CA ASN A 154 -18.78 3.76 10.15
C ASN A 154 -18.71 4.77 9.00
N GLY A 155 -19.90 5.18 8.54
CA GLY A 155 -20.19 6.43 7.84
C GLY A 155 -19.76 6.51 6.39
#